data_AF-A0A4R4E3P6-F1
#
_entry.id   AF-A0A4R4E3P6-F1
#
_cell.length_a   1.000
_cell.length_b   1.000
_cell.length_c   1.000
_cell.angle_alpha   90.00
_cell.angle_beta   90.00
_cell.angle_gamma   90.00
#
_symmetry.space_group_name_H-M   'P 1'
#
loop_
_entity.id
_entity.type
_entity.pdbx_description
1 polymer ?
#
loop_
_entity_poly.entity_id
_entity_poly.type
_entity_poly.pdbx_seq_one_letter_code
_entity_poly.pdbx_strand_id
1 'polypeptide(L)'
;MDVHVVGIRFLVRLSFLVTILSGLPAGQLAAQNDSVWVPASLQYERPGLINRALLGNNYRELWETPVRLPVFHLKGQGFRIKELGGGNQTLSLQLTDPQGHPWVLRTVEKEVTKALPPLLAKTFVLSLVQQQVSGSHPYAPLVVAPLSDAVGVKTPHPAIYYVPDDPDFGEFQKRFAGNVCLLEEREPGEVKTLNSEKVLDRLIDRGAARPDGEQILRARLLDLFIGDWDRHTGQWRWAERSNGLVQALPRDRDQAFFFSNGLLPRLFQAVALKYLVSYEDDLGNWRGITFKSWPFDRFFLNSLNRAQWTSELQHMQSALTDSVLEESVRAMPPEIYAKNGSRLLRQLKGRRDDLVTRGLKYYRFLSGYVDVFGSDKDEEFFISGSGDSVQVQVFALKDGRRDRQLYSRQFVRDDTRLLRLWAFHGKDRFTFGPGRSRFRFELNADDTGDEYNLVRGKKARRINPRPARRVPKIYQSPGKEPGNVQP
;
A
#
# COMPACT_ATOMS: atom_id res chain seq x y z
N MET A 1 67.56 13.73 -50.62
CA MET A 1 66.58 14.61 -51.28
C MET A 1 65.32 14.58 -50.45
N ASP A 2 64.88 15.77 -50.10
CA ASP A 2 63.71 16.05 -49.28
C ASP A 2 62.41 15.40 -49.76
N VAL A 3 61.46 15.45 -48.84
CA VAL A 3 60.01 15.67 -49.00
C VAL A 3 59.14 14.57 -48.36
N HIS A 4 58.75 14.92 -47.13
CA HIS A 4 57.46 14.79 -46.45
C HIS A 4 56.23 14.09 -47.08
N VAL A 5 55.30 13.77 -46.15
CA VAL A 5 53.82 13.63 -46.25
C VAL A 5 53.39 12.15 -46.38
N VAL A 6 52.47 11.50 -45.64
CA VAL A 6 51.50 11.73 -44.53
C VAL A 6 51.16 10.30 -44.05
N GLY A 7 51.15 9.90 -42.77
CA GLY A 7 50.17 10.24 -41.74
C GLY A 7 49.03 9.20 -41.69
N ILE A 8 48.99 8.34 -40.66
CA ILE A 8 47.80 7.85 -39.92
C ILE A 8 48.32 7.42 -38.54
N ARG A 9 47.93 8.15 -37.49
CA ARG A 9 48.22 7.85 -36.08
C ARG A 9 46.97 7.23 -35.45
N PHE A 10 47.09 6.02 -34.89
CA PHE A 10 46.16 5.51 -33.89
C PHE A 10 46.43 6.25 -32.57
N LEU A 11 45.46 7.07 -32.14
CA LEU A 11 45.50 7.81 -30.88
C LEU A 11 44.54 7.12 -29.91
N VAL A 12 45.10 6.46 -28.90
CA VAL A 12 44.39 6.02 -27.70
C VAL A 12 43.95 7.28 -26.96
N ARG A 13 42.66 7.60 -27.02
CA ARG A 13 42.05 8.64 -26.18
C ARG A 13 41.76 8.05 -24.81
N LEU A 14 42.59 8.42 -23.83
CA LEU A 14 42.31 8.28 -22.41
C LEU A 14 41.28 9.36 -22.04
N SER A 15 39.99 9.02 -22.08
CA SER A 15 38.94 9.90 -21.56
C SER A 15 38.87 9.73 -20.03
N PHE A 16 39.35 10.74 -19.31
CA PHE A 16 39.05 10.91 -17.88
C PHE A 16 37.55 11.12 -17.71
N LEU A 17 36.85 10.07 -17.27
CA LEU A 17 35.49 10.19 -16.77
C LEU A 17 35.59 10.76 -15.35
N VAL A 18 35.39 12.08 -15.21
CA VAL A 18 35.13 12.69 -13.90
C VAL A 18 33.72 12.28 -13.52
N THR A 19 33.62 11.18 -12.76
CA THR A 19 32.41 10.82 -12.05
C THR A 19 32.18 11.88 -10.99
N ILE A 20 31.31 12.84 -11.26
CA ILE A 20 30.73 13.68 -10.22
C ILE A 20 29.83 12.75 -9.39
N LEU A 21 30.42 12.14 -8.37
CA LEU A 21 29.69 11.62 -7.22
C LEU A 21 29.01 12.83 -6.58
N SER A 22 27.78 13.11 -7.00
CA SER A 22 26.85 13.87 -6.18
C SER A 22 26.64 13.09 -4.91
N GLY A 23 27.46 13.40 -3.89
CA GLY A 23 27.26 12.96 -2.53
C GLY A 23 25.87 13.37 -2.09
N LEU A 24 24.99 12.39 -1.94
CA LEU A 24 23.84 12.55 -1.08
C LEU A 24 24.39 12.84 0.32
N PRO A 25 23.95 13.91 1.00
CA PRO A 25 24.09 13.93 2.44
C PRO A 25 23.09 12.89 2.94
N ALA A 26 23.54 11.65 3.11
CA ALA A 26 22.97 10.81 4.14
C ALA A 26 23.19 11.61 5.41
N GLY A 27 22.15 12.29 5.88
CA GLY A 27 22.16 12.95 7.16
C GLY A 27 22.50 11.89 8.19
N GLN A 28 23.77 11.81 8.57
CA GLN A 28 24.17 11.23 9.84
C GLN A 28 23.53 12.14 10.89
N LEU A 29 22.28 11.84 11.24
CA LEU A 29 21.81 12.00 12.60
C LEU A 29 22.90 11.37 13.45
N ALA A 30 23.71 12.22 14.09
CA ALA A 30 24.87 11.80 14.85
C ALA A 30 24.36 10.87 15.95
N ALA A 31 24.50 9.56 15.73
CA ALA A 31 24.22 8.58 16.75
C ALA A 31 25.14 8.90 17.93
N GLN A 32 24.58 9.42 19.02
CA GLN A 32 25.24 9.33 20.31
C GLN A 32 25.56 7.85 20.53
N ASN A 33 26.83 7.55 20.81
CA ASN A 33 27.44 6.21 20.84
C ASN A 33 26.87 5.25 21.91
N ASP A 34 25.71 5.54 22.49
CA ASP A 34 25.09 4.67 23.47
C ASP A 34 24.17 3.64 22.79
N SER A 35 24.26 2.40 23.25
CA SER A 35 23.48 1.28 22.74
C SER A 35 23.12 0.35 23.88
N VAL A 36 21.90 -0.18 23.86
CA VAL A 36 21.40 -1.09 24.90
C VAL A 36 21.02 -2.43 24.28
N TRP A 37 21.21 -3.49 25.06
CA TRP A 37 20.65 -4.81 24.76
C TRP A 37 19.23 -4.87 25.31
N VAL A 38 18.24 -4.89 24.43
CA VAL A 38 16.83 -4.88 24.82
C VAL A 38 16.01 -5.71 23.83
N PRO A 39 15.05 -6.53 24.29
CA PRO A 39 14.08 -7.18 23.41
C PRO A 39 13.08 -6.16 22.85
N ALA A 40 12.43 -6.49 21.73
CA ALA A 40 11.33 -5.66 21.22
C ALA A 40 10.19 -5.55 22.25
N SER A 41 9.89 -6.67 22.94
CA SER A 41 8.94 -6.72 24.06
C SER A 41 9.04 -8.05 24.80
N LEU A 42 8.91 -8.01 26.14
CA LEU A 42 8.75 -9.22 26.96
C LEU A 42 7.28 -9.60 27.20
N GLN A 43 6.33 -8.84 26.65
CA GLN A 43 4.89 -9.03 26.90
C GLN A 43 4.36 -10.39 26.42
N TYR A 44 5.07 -11.03 25.47
CA TYR A 44 4.67 -12.30 24.87
C TYR A 44 5.49 -13.50 25.32
N GLU A 45 6.39 -13.32 26.30
CA GLU A 45 7.26 -14.39 26.78
C GLU A 45 6.44 -15.56 27.37
N ARG A 46 6.89 -16.79 27.09
CA ARG A 46 6.42 -18.05 27.69
C ARG A 46 4.89 -18.16 27.85
N PRO A 47 4.12 -18.18 26.75
CA PRO A 47 2.69 -18.43 26.84
C PRO A 47 2.45 -19.83 27.45
N GLY A 48 1.50 -19.92 28.38
CA GLY A 48 1.05 -21.19 28.94
C GLY A 48 0.56 -22.16 27.84
N LEU A 49 0.51 -23.46 28.15
CA LEU A 49 0.23 -24.52 27.16
C LEU A 49 -1.07 -24.28 26.37
N ILE A 50 -2.13 -23.83 27.05
CA ILE A 50 -3.43 -23.52 26.41
C ILE A 50 -3.29 -22.34 25.43
N ASN A 51 -2.64 -21.26 25.86
CA ASN A 51 -2.41 -20.08 25.00
C ASN A 51 -1.54 -20.45 23.79
N ARG A 52 -0.55 -21.32 23.97
CA ARG A 52 0.29 -21.82 22.88
C ARG A 52 -0.49 -22.65 21.86
N ALA A 53 -1.39 -23.52 22.31
CA ALA A 53 -2.23 -24.31 21.41
C ALA A 53 -3.24 -23.42 20.66
N LEU A 54 -3.90 -22.49 21.36
CA LEU A 54 -4.93 -21.64 20.77
C LEU A 54 -4.35 -20.52 19.89
N LEU A 55 -3.35 -19.79 20.37
CA LEU A 55 -2.80 -18.62 19.68
C LEU A 55 -1.51 -18.90 18.91
N GLY A 56 -0.92 -20.09 19.07
CA GLY A 56 0.32 -20.49 18.40
C GLY A 56 1.57 -20.08 19.18
N ASN A 57 2.74 -20.44 18.66
CA ASN A 57 4.04 -19.88 19.06
C ASN A 57 4.30 -18.54 18.34
N ASN A 58 3.87 -18.40 17.08
CA ASN A 58 4.03 -17.21 16.27
C ASN A 58 5.50 -16.74 16.21
N TYR A 59 5.76 -15.43 16.34
CA TYR A 59 7.10 -14.83 16.40
C TYR A 59 7.56 -14.50 17.83
N ARG A 60 7.00 -15.12 18.88
CA ARG A 60 7.33 -14.77 20.28
C ARG A 60 8.82 -14.78 20.59
N GLU A 61 9.54 -15.77 20.06
CA GLU A 61 11.00 -15.85 20.20
C GLU A 61 11.71 -14.61 19.63
N LEU A 62 11.20 -14.02 18.54
CA LEU A 62 11.76 -12.80 17.96
C LEU A 62 11.45 -11.57 18.83
N TRP A 63 10.27 -11.53 19.45
CA TRP A 63 9.87 -10.45 20.34
C TRP A 63 10.73 -10.41 21.61
N GLU A 64 11.03 -11.57 22.20
CA GLU A 64 11.77 -11.69 23.46
C GLU A 64 13.30 -11.75 23.30
N THR A 65 13.82 -11.86 22.06
CA THR A 65 15.26 -11.89 21.79
C THR A 65 15.87 -10.50 22.01
N PRO A 66 16.82 -10.33 22.96
CA PRO A 66 17.54 -9.07 23.11
C PRO A 66 18.36 -8.76 21.85
N VAL A 67 18.25 -7.53 21.38
CA VAL A 67 19.03 -6.99 20.26
C VAL A 67 19.77 -5.75 20.73
N ARG A 68 20.91 -5.47 20.11
CA ARG A 68 21.66 -4.24 20.39
C ARG A 68 21.05 -3.08 19.59
N LEU A 69 20.42 -2.13 20.27
CA LEU A 69 19.77 -0.97 19.65
C LEU A 69 20.42 0.35 20.08
N PRO A 70 20.52 1.34 19.17
CA PRO A 70 20.92 2.69 19.55
C PRO A 70 19.88 3.34 20.47
N VAL A 71 20.35 4.17 21.39
CA VAL A 71 19.49 4.94 22.29
C VAL A 71 19.02 6.22 21.58
N PHE A 72 17.72 6.50 21.63
CA PHE A 72 17.13 7.72 21.06
C PHE A 72 16.97 8.79 22.14
N HIS A 73 17.74 9.87 22.00
CA HIS A 73 17.58 11.09 22.79
C HIS A 73 16.94 12.18 21.95
N LEU A 74 15.82 12.75 22.41
CA LEU A 74 15.02 13.67 21.59
C LEU A 74 15.82 14.92 21.20
N LYS A 75 16.39 15.64 22.18
CA LYS A 75 17.24 16.81 21.92
C LYS A 75 18.58 16.44 21.32
N GLY A 76 19.17 15.31 21.72
CA GLY A 76 20.44 14.82 21.18
C GLY A 76 20.40 14.63 19.66
N GLN A 77 19.23 14.22 19.15
CA GLN A 77 18.95 14.05 17.72
C GLN A 77 18.36 15.31 17.05
N GLY A 78 18.14 16.40 17.80
CA GLY A 78 17.63 17.67 17.28
C GLY A 78 16.13 17.69 16.97
N PHE A 79 15.37 16.66 17.34
CA PHE A 79 13.95 16.57 17.06
C PHE A 79 13.11 17.44 18.01
N ARG A 80 11.99 17.94 17.49
CA ARG A 80 10.95 18.63 18.27
C ARG A 80 9.62 17.92 18.13
N ILE A 81 8.94 17.72 19.25
CA ILE A 81 7.59 17.14 19.26
C ILE A 81 6.60 18.18 18.74
N LYS A 82 5.76 17.80 17.79
CA LYS A 82 4.63 18.60 17.32
C LYS A 82 3.33 18.22 17.99
N GLU A 83 2.95 16.95 17.86
CA GLU A 83 1.70 16.45 18.42
C GLU A 83 1.74 14.93 18.63
N LEU A 84 0.87 14.46 19.51
CA LEU A 84 0.58 13.05 19.64
C LEU A 84 -0.25 12.58 18.44
N GLY A 85 0.18 11.49 17.83
CA GLY A 85 -0.57 10.75 16.82
C GLY A 85 -0.86 9.32 17.26
N GLY A 86 -1.24 8.50 16.28
CA GLY A 86 -1.49 7.08 16.49
C GLY A 86 -2.99 6.74 16.48
N GLY A 87 -3.31 5.58 15.89
CA GLY A 87 -4.66 5.05 15.81
C GLY A 87 -5.06 4.23 17.04
N ASN A 88 -5.89 3.22 16.83
CA ASN A 88 -6.39 2.35 17.91
C ASN A 88 -5.34 1.37 18.48
N GLN A 89 -4.14 1.29 17.88
CA GLN A 89 -3.18 0.23 18.20
C GLN A 89 -1.72 0.67 18.38
N THR A 90 -1.34 1.89 17.99
CA THR A 90 0.07 2.32 18.04
C THR A 90 0.17 3.67 18.71
N LEU A 91 1.08 3.79 19.67
CA LEU A 91 1.48 5.06 20.22
C LEU A 91 2.48 5.74 19.27
N SER A 92 2.17 6.94 18.80
CA SER A 92 3.02 7.66 17.84
C SER A 92 3.17 9.14 18.22
N LEU A 93 4.34 9.71 17.99
CA LEU A 93 4.62 11.13 18.08
C LEU A 93 4.99 11.65 16.70
N GLN A 94 4.40 12.77 16.32
CA GLN A 94 4.86 13.53 15.18
C GLN A 94 6.00 14.42 15.62
N LEU A 95 7.14 14.26 14.95
CA LEU A 95 8.36 15.00 15.21
C LEU A 95 8.67 15.92 14.03
N THR A 96 9.55 16.87 14.26
CA THR A 96 10.15 17.70 13.22
C THR A 96 11.65 17.77 13.46
N ASP A 97 12.43 17.53 12.41
CA ASP A 97 13.89 17.64 12.47
C ASP A 97 14.33 19.12 12.48
N PRO A 98 15.63 19.42 12.68
CA PRO A 98 16.12 20.80 12.66
C PRO A 98 15.87 21.55 11.34
N GLN A 99 15.68 20.85 10.23
CA GLN A 99 15.40 21.41 8.90
C GLN A 99 13.91 21.65 8.66
N GLY A 100 13.03 21.23 9.58
CA GLY A 100 11.60 21.40 9.46
C GLY A 100 10.86 20.23 8.80
N HIS A 101 11.54 19.13 8.45
CA HIS A 101 10.89 17.98 7.83
C HIS A 101 10.08 17.16 8.85
N PRO A 102 8.92 16.61 8.45
CA PRO A 102 8.06 15.85 9.34
C PRO A 102 8.51 14.39 9.49
N TRP A 103 8.63 13.95 10.74
CA TRP A 103 9.00 12.59 11.13
C TRP A 103 7.93 11.97 12.03
N VAL A 104 7.95 10.65 12.18
CA VAL A 104 7.12 9.91 13.13
C VAL A 104 8.01 9.00 13.96
N LEU A 105 7.87 9.08 15.29
CA LEU A 105 8.42 8.11 16.22
C LEU A 105 7.25 7.28 16.77
N ARG A 106 7.27 5.96 16.59
CA ARG A 106 6.20 5.08 17.02
C ARG A 106 6.69 3.83 17.71
N THR A 107 5.93 3.34 18.67
CA THR A 107 6.24 2.07 19.34
C THR A 107 6.18 0.89 18.36
N VAL A 108 7.14 -0.03 18.49
CA VAL A 108 7.11 -1.32 17.79
C VAL A 108 6.01 -2.20 18.40
N GLU A 109 5.93 -2.24 19.73
CA GLU A 109 4.83 -2.85 20.47
C GLU A 109 3.49 -2.17 20.15
N LYS A 110 2.41 -2.95 20.12
CA LYS A 110 1.06 -2.51 19.82
C LYS A 110 0.19 -2.53 21.07
N GLU A 111 -0.51 -1.44 21.33
CA GLU A 111 -1.47 -1.33 22.43
C GLU A 111 -2.89 -1.57 21.90
N VAL A 112 -3.42 -2.78 22.05
CA VAL A 112 -4.71 -3.14 21.41
C VAL A 112 -5.96 -2.76 22.22
N THR A 113 -5.80 -2.07 23.35
CA THR A 113 -6.92 -1.71 24.25
C THR A 113 -8.06 -1.00 23.53
N LYS A 114 -7.74 -0.09 22.60
CA LYS A 114 -8.73 0.68 21.83
C LYS A 114 -9.27 -0.08 20.61
N ALA A 115 -8.74 -1.26 20.31
CA ALA A 115 -9.23 -2.09 19.21
C ALA A 115 -10.49 -2.89 19.57
N LEU A 116 -10.85 -2.96 20.86
CA LEU A 116 -12.02 -3.70 21.35
C LEU A 116 -13.11 -2.76 21.88
N PRO A 117 -14.39 -3.11 21.70
CA PRO A 117 -15.49 -2.47 22.42
C PRO A 117 -15.22 -2.45 23.94
N PRO A 118 -15.63 -1.40 24.68
CA PRO A 118 -15.31 -1.24 26.10
C PRO A 118 -15.69 -2.43 26.98
N LEU A 119 -16.78 -3.15 26.63
CA LEU A 119 -17.20 -4.35 27.33
C LEU A 119 -16.20 -5.50 27.16
N LEU A 120 -15.67 -5.71 25.95
CA LEU A 120 -14.70 -6.76 25.67
C LEU A 120 -13.30 -6.42 26.17
N ALA A 121 -12.93 -5.13 26.14
CA ALA A 121 -11.65 -4.63 26.64
C ALA A 121 -11.45 -4.91 28.15
N LYS A 122 -12.53 -5.09 28.91
CA LYS A 122 -12.50 -5.42 30.35
C LYS A 122 -12.48 -6.93 30.65
N THR A 123 -12.28 -7.78 29.65
CA THR A 123 -12.33 -9.25 29.79
C THR A 123 -11.02 -9.92 29.36
N PHE A 124 -10.93 -11.25 29.51
CA PHE A 124 -9.80 -12.03 29.01
C PHE A 124 -9.57 -11.90 27.49
N VAL A 125 -10.58 -11.43 26.73
CA VAL A 125 -10.49 -11.18 25.29
C VAL A 125 -9.41 -10.13 24.98
N LEU A 126 -9.24 -9.11 25.84
CA LEU A 126 -8.15 -8.14 25.66
C LEU A 126 -6.78 -8.82 25.69
N SER A 127 -6.54 -9.69 26.67
CA SER A 127 -5.29 -10.45 26.77
C SER A 127 -5.09 -11.37 25.56
N LEU A 128 -6.16 -12.02 25.09
CA LEU A 128 -6.12 -12.88 23.91
C LEU A 128 -5.75 -12.11 22.63
N VAL A 129 -6.35 -10.94 22.41
CA VAL A 129 -6.08 -10.07 21.26
C VAL A 129 -4.69 -9.45 21.36
N GLN A 130 -4.25 -9.06 22.57
CA GLN A 130 -2.90 -8.56 22.81
C GLN A 130 -1.87 -9.64 22.46
N GLN A 131 -2.06 -10.87 22.94
CA GLN A 131 -1.20 -12.00 22.62
C GLN A 131 -1.16 -12.35 21.12
N GLN A 132 -2.17 -11.95 20.33
CA GLN A 132 -2.17 -12.14 18.88
C GLN A 132 -1.18 -11.24 18.14
N VAL A 133 -0.76 -10.11 18.74
CA VAL A 133 0.29 -9.22 18.21
C VAL A 133 1.62 -9.96 18.03
N SER A 134 1.86 -11.02 18.80
CA SER A 134 3.00 -11.92 18.58
C SER A 134 3.06 -12.56 17.18
N GLY A 135 1.96 -12.51 16.42
CA GLY A 135 1.90 -12.90 15.01
C GLY A 135 2.51 -11.89 14.04
N SER A 136 2.66 -10.63 14.42
CA SER A 136 3.36 -9.62 13.64
C SER A 136 4.88 -9.76 13.81
N HIS A 137 5.63 -9.54 12.73
CA HIS A 137 7.08 -9.62 12.76
C HIS A 137 7.67 -8.26 13.23
N PRO A 138 8.35 -8.18 14.40
CA PRO A 138 8.69 -6.90 15.05
C PRO A 138 9.64 -6.02 14.23
N TYR A 139 10.44 -6.62 13.34
CA TYR A 139 11.43 -5.94 12.50
C TYR A 139 11.04 -5.91 11.02
N ALA A 140 9.78 -6.21 10.66
CA ALA A 140 9.33 -6.25 9.27
C ALA A 140 9.61 -4.95 8.48
N PRO A 141 9.42 -3.75 9.05
CA PRO A 141 9.68 -2.51 8.31
C PRO A 141 11.12 -2.37 7.80
N LEU A 142 12.10 -2.91 8.53
CA LEU A 142 13.51 -2.90 8.11
C LEU A 142 13.77 -3.76 6.86
N VAL A 143 13.04 -4.87 6.74
CA VAL A 143 13.13 -5.77 5.57
C VAL A 143 12.35 -5.18 4.39
N VAL A 144 11.21 -4.55 4.65
CA VAL A 144 10.32 -4.01 3.62
C VAL A 144 10.92 -2.80 2.90
N ALA A 145 11.71 -1.96 3.58
CA ALA A 145 12.31 -0.77 2.98
C ALA A 145 13.20 -1.08 1.74
N PRO A 146 14.24 -1.92 1.83
CA PRO A 146 15.06 -2.27 0.66
C PRO A 146 14.29 -3.01 -0.42
N LEU A 147 13.30 -3.85 -0.06
CA LEU A 147 12.40 -4.46 -1.05
C LEU A 147 11.63 -3.40 -1.83
N SER A 148 11.13 -2.37 -1.15
CA SER A 148 10.38 -1.27 -1.75
C SER A 148 11.25 -0.45 -2.71
N ASP A 149 12.49 -0.16 -2.32
CA ASP A 149 13.46 0.55 -3.18
C ASP A 149 13.73 -0.24 -4.47
N ALA A 150 13.99 -1.54 -4.34
CA ALA A 150 14.29 -2.40 -5.48
C ALA A 150 13.14 -2.43 -6.50
N VAL A 151 11.89 -2.36 -6.03
CA VAL A 151 10.72 -2.38 -6.91
C VAL A 151 10.20 -0.98 -7.24
N GLY A 152 10.84 0.11 -6.81
CA GLY A 152 10.44 1.49 -7.11
C GLY A 152 9.19 1.99 -6.37
N VAL A 153 8.88 1.44 -5.19
CA VAL A 153 7.79 1.90 -4.32
C VAL A 153 8.34 2.88 -3.29
N LYS A 154 7.90 4.14 -3.36
CA LYS A 154 8.29 5.16 -2.39
C LYS A 154 7.76 4.79 -0.99
N THR A 155 8.67 4.58 -0.06
CA THR A 155 8.41 4.22 1.35
C THR A 155 9.40 4.98 2.23
N PRO A 156 9.12 5.20 3.52
CA PRO A 156 10.16 5.68 4.41
C PRO A 156 11.20 4.57 4.69
N HIS A 157 12.40 5.00 5.11
CA HIS A 157 13.48 4.13 5.58
C HIS A 157 13.53 4.18 7.11
N PRO A 158 12.89 3.21 7.78
CA PRO A 158 12.79 3.25 9.23
C PRO A 158 14.10 2.87 9.90
N ALA A 159 14.36 3.48 11.05
CA ALA A 159 15.39 3.07 11.99
C ALA A 159 14.76 2.73 13.34
N ILE A 160 15.29 1.71 14.01
CA ILE A 160 14.78 1.26 15.31
C ILE A 160 15.72 1.71 16.41
N TYR A 161 15.12 2.25 17.47
CA TYR A 161 15.80 2.78 18.64
C TYR A 161 15.16 2.29 19.93
N TYR A 162 15.94 2.28 21.00
CA TYR A 162 15.41 2.26 22.35
C TYR A 162 15.20 3.69 22.87
N VAL A 163 14.03 3.98 23.43
CA VAL A 163 13.78 5.28 24.07
C VAL A 163 13.96 5.14 25.58
N PRO A 164 14.96 5.80 26.19
CA PRO A 164 15.16 5.75 27.64
C PRO A 164 14.11 6.61 28.35
N ASP A 165 14.19 6.69 29.68
CA ASP A 165 13.38 7.62 30.46
C ASP A 165 13.87 9.07 30.27
N ASP A 166 13.62 9.63 29.07
CA ASP A 166 14.10 10.93 28.60
C ASP A 166 13.13 12.07 28.98
N PRO A 167 13.51 12.98 29.91
CA PRO A 167 12.67 14.12 30.30
C PRO A 167 12.31 15.07 29.16
N ASP A 168 13.06 15.08 28.06
CA ASP A 168 12.80 15.97 26.92
C ASP A 168 11.50 15.61 26.18
N PHE A 169 10.94 14.43 26.42
CA PHE A 169 9.61 14.05 25.93
C PHE A 169 8.47 14.74 26.69
N GLY A 170 8.74 15.44 27.80
CA GLY A 170 7.75 16.19 28.57
C GLY A 170 6.57 15.30 29.00
N GLU A 171 5.34 15.72 28.68
CA GLU A 171 4.13 14.96 29.02
C GLU A 171 4.08 13.55 28.41
N PHE A 172 4.87 13.28 27.36
CA PHE A 172 4.91 11.99 26.67
C PHE A 172 5.94 11.02 27.25
N GLN A 173 6.84 11.48 28.14
CA GLN A 173 7.95 10.71 28.69
C GLN A 173 7.52 9.34 29.19
N LYS A 174 6.54 9.29 30.12
CA LYS A 174 6.06 8.03 30.71
C LYS A 174 5.50 7.02 29.70
N ARG A 175 5.06 7.49 28.53
CA ARG A 175 4.45 6.64 27.50
C ARG A 175 5.48 6.05 26.54
N PHE A 176 6.63 6.71 26.38
CA PHE A 176 7.70 6.28 25.48
C PHE A 176 8.90 5.66 26.21
N ALA A 177 9.15 6.05 27.46
CA ALA A 177 10.22 5.52 28.29
C ALA A 177 10.21 3.99 28.33
N GLY A 178 11.37 3.38 28.08
CA GLY A 178 11.56 1.93 28.10
C GLY A 178 11.07 1.19 26.84
N ASN A 179 10.52 1.89 25.84
CA ASN A 179 9.99 1.24 24.65
C ASN A 179 10.99 1.22 23.50
N VAL A 180 10.95 0.12 22.74
CA VAL A 180 11.55 0.07 21.41
C VAL A 180 10.62 0.79 20.44
N CYS A 181 11.17 1.79 19.75
CA CYS A 181 10.46 2.65 18.82
C CYS A 181 11.11 2.62 17.45
N LEU A 182 10.28 2.88 16.44
CA LEU A 182 10.66 3.04 15.06
C LEU A 182 10.51 4.51 14.68
N LEU A 183 11.58 5.08 14.13
CA LEU A 183 11.66 6.44 13.62
C LEU A 183 11.62 6.39 12.09
N GLU A 184 10.70 7.12 11.47
CA GLU A 184 10.53 7.13 10.02
C GLU A 184 10.08 8.49 9.51
N GLU A 185 10.45 8.82 8.26
CA GLU A 185 9.92 10.00 7.58
C GLU A 185 8.40 9.87 7.42
N ARG A 186 7.65 10.93 7.73
CA ARG A 186 6.19 10.88 7.65
C ARG A 186 5.68 10.86 6.21
N GLU A 187 6.36 11.62 5.35
CA GLU A 187 5.98 11.87 3.95
C GLU A 187 7.26 11.81 3.09
N PRO A 188 7.76 10.60 2.80
CA PRO A 188 9.11 10.42 2.24
C PRO A 188 9.26 11.20 0.94
N GLY A 189 10.21 12.12 0.92
CA GLY A 189 10.54 13.00 -0.22
C GLY A 189 9.37 13.84 -0.75
N GLU A 190 8.37 14.20 0.07
CA GLU A 190 7.28 15.11 -0.32
C GLU A 190 7.09 16.21 0.71
N VAL A 191 6.94 17.46 0.24
CA VAL A 191 6.69 18.62 1.12
C VAL A 191 5.21 18.72 1.51
N LYS A 192 4.32 18.27 0.62
CA LYS A 192 2.87 18.35 0.80
C LYS A 192 2.19 17.16 0.19
N THR A 193 1.37 16.49 0.98
CA THR A 193 0.52 15.39 0.51
C THR A 193 -0.94 15.56 0.89
N LEU A 194 -1.80 14.76 0.27
CA LEU A 194 -3.24 14.68 0.50
C LEU A 194 -3.59 13.37 1.21
N ASN A 195 -4.71 13.35 1.95
CA ASN A 195 -5.32 12.11 2.40
C ASN A 195 -6.24 11.56 1.29
N SER A 196 -6.64 10.29 1.42
CA SER A 196 -7.50 9.64 0.43
C SER A 196 -8.85 10.34 0.24
N GLU A 197 -9.42 10.94 1.28
CA GLU A 197 -10.67 11.72 1.17
C GLU A 197 -10.51 12.93 0.24
N LYS A 198 -9.44 13.72 0.40
CA LYS A 198 -9.13 14.84 -0.50
C LYS A 198 -8.83 14.39 -1.91
N VAL A 199 -8.19 13.23 -2.09
CA VAL A 199 -7.99 12.67 -3.43
C VAL A 199 -9.30 12.27 -4.08
N LEU A 200 -10.23 11.70 -3.34
CA LEU A 200 -11.56 11.38 -3.86
C LEU A 200 -12.33 12.64 -4.26
N ASP A 201 -12.31 13.71 -3.46
CA ASP A 201 -12.86 15.03 -3.86
C ASP A 201 -12.22 15.53 -5.17
N ARG A 202 -10.90 15.36 -5.34
CA ARG A 202 -10.20 15.75 -6.57
C ARG A 202 -10.58 14.90 -7.79
N LEU A 203 -10.82 13.59 -7.60
CA LEU A 203 -11.13 12.63 -8.67
C LEU A 203 -12.61 12.67 -9.06
N ILE A 204 -13.51 12.65 -8.09
CA ILE A 204 -14.96 12.51 -8.26
C ILE A 204 -15.59 13.89 -8.24
N ASP A 205 -15.58 14.62 -7.12
CA ASP A 205 -16.36 15.87 -6.99
C ASP A 205 -15.87 16.98 -7.94
N ARG A 206 -14.57 17.00 -8.26
CA ARG A 206 -13.94 18.05 -9.07
C ARG A 206 -13.52 17.64 -10.47
N GLY A 207 -13.43 16.35 -10.78
CA GLY A 207 -12.88 15.86 -12.06
C GLY A 207 -11.48 16.42 -12.39
N ALA A 208 -10.71 16.82 -11.37
CA ALA A 208 -9.51 17.64 -11.53
C ALA A 208 -8.22 16.83 -11.57
N ALA A 209 -8.25 15.57 -11.11
CA ALA A 209 -7.10 14.70 -11.01
C ALA A 209 -7.34 13.33 -11.67
N ARG A 210 -6.27 12.55 -11.82
CA ARG A 210 -6.32 11.14 -12.25
C ARG A 210 -5.34 10.29 -11.43
N PRO A 211 -5.69 9.04 -11.08
CA PRO A 211 -4.77 8.20 -10.35
C PRO A 211 -3.59 7.76 -11.21
N ASP A 212 -2.39 7.75 -10.63
CA ASP A 212 -1.23 7.08 -11.22
C ASP A 212 -1.37 5.56 -11.01
N GLY A 213 -2.10 4.91 -11.91
CA GLY A 213 -2.46 3.50 -11.79
C GLY A 213 -1.25 2.56 -11.71
N GLU A 214 -0.18 2.85 -12.45
CA GLU A 214 1.02 2.00 -12.49
C GLU A 214 1.76 2.03 -11.14
N GLN A 215 1.94 3.22 -10.55
CA GLN A 215 2.52 3.33 -9.21
C GLN A 215 1.66 2.68 -8.13
N ILE A 216 0.33 2.79 -8.24
CA ILE A 216 -0.59 2.11 -7.31
C ILE A 216 -0.47 0.59 -7.47
N LEU A 217 -0.46 0.07 -8.71
CA LEU A 217 -0.33 -1.36 -8.98
C LEU A 217 0.94 -1.91 -8.33
N ARG A 218 2.08 -1.25 -8.55
CA ARG A 218 3.37 -1.62 -8.00
C ARG A 218 3.36 -1.68 -6.47
N ALA A 219 2.80 -0.67 -5.80
CA ALA A 219 2.64 -0.69 -4.35
C ALA A 219 1.74 -1.85 -3.87
N ARG A 220 0.66 -2.14 -4.59
CA ARG A 220 -0.28 -3.23 -4.25
C ARG A 220 0.30 -4.62 -4.51
N LEU A 221 1.10 -4.79 -5.56
CA LEU A 221 1.83 -6.02 -5.82
C LEU A 221 2.90 -6.27 -4.75
N LEU A 222 3.56 -5.22 -4.27
CA LEU A 222 4.49 -5.33 -3.14
C LEU A 222 3.76 -5.76 -1.86
N ASP A 223 2.61 -5.15 -1.56
CA ASP A 223 1.80 -5.54 -0.40
C ASP A 223 1.35 -7.01 -0.51
N LEU A 224 0.96 -7.47 -1.71
CA LEU A 224 0.67 -8.88 -1.96
C LEU A 224 1.92 -9.75 -1.72
N PHE A 225 3.08 -9.34 -2.21
CA PHE A 225 4.36 -10.05 -2.06
C PHE A 225 4.81 -10.17 -0.60
N ILE A 226 4.69 -9.12 0.21
CA ILE A 226 5.06 -9.13 1.65
C ILE A 226 3.94 -9.65 2.55
N GLY A 227 2.76 -9.95 1.99
CA GLY A 227 1.62 -10.52 2.71
C GLY A 227 0.90 -9.53 3.62
N ASP A 228 0.97 -8.23 3.30
CA ASP A 228 0.25 -7.18 4.02
C ASP A 228 -1.25 -7.21 3.67
N TRP A 229 -2.02 -7.84 4.56
CA TRP A 229 -3.46 -8.05 4.39
C TRP A 229 -4.33 -6.88 4.89
N ASP A 230 -3.73 -5.86 5.51
CA ASP A 230 -4.48 -4.77 6.18
C ASP A 230 -4.51 -3.47 5.38
N ARG A 231 -4.22 -3.52 4.07
CA ARG A 231 -4.22 -2.31 3.26
C ARG A 231 -5.59 -1.63 3.21
N HIS A 232 -5.70 -0.44 3.80
CA HIS A 232 -6.90 0.38 3.77
C HIS A 232 -6.61 1.88 3.49
N THR A 233 -7.68 2.65 3.34
CA THR A 233 -7.67 4.00 2.76
C THR A 233 -6.94 5.05 3.61
N GLY A 234 -6.79 4.80 4.92
CA GLY A 234 -6.04 5.65 5.85
C GLY A 234 -4.52 5.50 5.74
N GLN A 235 -4.07 4.40 5.14
CA GLN A 235 -2.65 4.07 5.01
C GLN A 235 -2.02 4.63 3.73
N TRP A 236 -2.75 5.46 2.99
CA TRP A 236 -2.23 6.16 1.82
C TRP A 236 -2.08 7.65 2.09
N ARG A 237 -0.94 8.19 1.67
CA ARG A 237 -0.82 9.60 1.31
C ARG A 237 -0.74 9.71 -0.19
N TRP A 238 -0.95 10.92 -0.68
CA TRP A 238 -0.99 11.16 -2.10
C TRP A 238 -0.26 12.43 -2.43
N ALA A 239 0.66 12.36 -3.38
CA ALA A 239 1.29 13.54 -3.93
C ALA A 239 0.64 13.90 -5.27
N GLU A 240 0.20 15.15 -5.38
CA GLU A 240 -0.36 15.66 -6.62
C GLU A 240 0.77 16.23 -7.49
N ARG A 241 0.78 15.85 -8.76
CA ARG A 241 1.76 16.29 -9.75
C ARG A 241 1.17 17.38 -10.64
N SER A 242 2.04 18.18 -11.26
CA SER A 242 1.64 19.29 -12.15
C SER A 242 0.80 18.84 -13.35
N ASN A 243 0.95 17.59 -13.78
CA ASN A 243 0.17 16.98 -14.87
C ASN A 243 -1.22 16.46 -14.44
N GLY A 244 -1.62 16.73 -13.19
CA GLY A 244 -2.90 16.29 -12.60
C GLY A 244 -2.92 14.82 -12.17
N LEU A 245 -1.80 14.10 -12.21
CA LEU A 245 -1.71 12.76 -11.62
C LEU A 245 -1.61 12.85 -10.09
N VAL A 246 -2.29 11.94 -9.41
CA VAL A 246 -2.10 11.70 -7.97
C VAL A 246 -1.35 10.40 -7.77
N GLN A 247 -0.15 10.50 -7.22
CA GLN A 247 0.73 9.38 -6.92
C GLN A 247 0.50 8.89 -5.50
N ALA A 248 0.30 7.59 -5.35
CA ALA A 248 0.09 6.96 -4.06
C ALA A 248 1.41 6.76 -3.31
N LEU A 249 1.38 7.09 -2.03
CA LEU A 249 2.47 6.97 -1.08
C LEU A 249 1.99 6.03 0.04
N PRO A 250 2.26 4.73 -0.08
CA PRO A 250 1.86 3.77 0.94
C PRO A 250 2.61 4.05 2.24
N ARG A 251 1.92 3.87 3.36
CA ARG A 251 2.46 3.91 4.72
C ARG A 251 1.94 2.70 5.48
N ASP A 252 2.50 2.46 6.65
CA ASP A 252 1.98 1.47 7.60
C ASP A 252 1.85 0.07 6.98
N ARG A 253 2.97 -0.66 7.03
CA ARG A 253 3.10 -2.07 6.61
C ARG A 253 3.32 -2.97 7.81
N ASP A 254 2.68 -2.65 8.94
CA ASP A 254 2.87 -3.35 10.20
C ASP A 254 2.36 -4.81 10.19
N GLN A 255 1.56 -5.19 9.18
CA GLN A 255 1.10 -6.57 8.97
C GLN A 255 1.93 -7.37 7.96
N ALA A 256 3.02 -6.79 7.44
CA ALA A 256 3.97 -7.53 6.60
C ALA A 256 4.52 -8.75 7.36
N PHE A 257 4.59 -9.88 6.66
CA PHE A 257 5.08 -11.15 7.17
C PHE A 257 4.28 -11.73 8.35
N PHE A 258 3.05 -11.29 8.59
CA PHE A 258 2.19 -11.83 9.65
C PHE A 258 2.15 -13.36 9.62
N PHE A 259 2.39 -14.02 10.75
CA PHE A 259 2.38 -15.48 10.85
C PHE A 259 1.73 -15.95 12.13
N SER A 260 0.83 -16.93 12.01
CA SER A 260 0.37 -17.69 13.16
C SER A 260 0.18 -19.17 12.88
N ASN A 261 0.56 -20.00 13.85
CA ASN A 261 0.32 -21.44 13.86
C ASN A 261 -0.71 -21.86 14.93
N GLY A 262 -1.44 -20.91 15.52
CA GLY A 262 -2.49 -21.18 16.49
C GLY A 262 -3.76 -21.75 15.86
N LEU A 263 -4.50 -22.56 16.63
CA LEU A 263 -5.80 -23.09 16.18
C LEU A 263 -6.85 -22.00 16.02
N LEU A 264 -6.84 -20.98 16.89
CA LEU A 264 -7.85 -19.93 16.91
C LEU A 264 -7.74 -18.98 15.70
N PRO A 265 -6.55 -18.47 15.30
CA PRO A 265 -6.39 -17.71 14.06
C PRO A 265 -6.81 -18.50 12.82
N ARG A 266 -6.48 -19.79 12.75
CA ARG A 266 -6.91 -20.68 11.64
C ARG A 266 -8.43 -20.83 11.59
N LEU A 267 -9.07 -21.02 12.74
CA LEU A 267 -10.52 -21.07 12.83
C LEU A 267 -11.14 -19.75 12.38
N PHE A 268 -10.68 -18.61 12.91
CA PHE A 268 -11.19 -17.30 12.52
C PHE A 268 -11.01 -17.03 11.04
N GLN A 269 -9.86 -17.37 10.46
CA GLN A 269 -9.62 -17.25 9.04
C GLN A 269 -10.65 -18.03 8.20
N ALA A 270 -10.97 -19.26 8.63
CA ALA A 270 -11.93 -20.12 7.94
C ALA A 270 -13.37 -19.57 8.00
N VAL A 271 -13.79 -18.98 9.14
CA VAL A 271 -15.21 -18.66 9.39
C VAL A 271 -15.58 -17.18 9.26
N ALA A 272 -14.67 -16.25 9.54
CA ALA A 272 -15.01 -14.83 9.65
C ALA A 272 -13.95 -13.88 9.07
N LEU A 273 -12.69 -14.05 9.48
CA LEU A 273 -11.58 -13.14 9.18
C LEU A 273 -10.72 -13.68 8.04
N LYS A 274 -11.32 -13.83 6.84
CA LYS A 274 -10.63 -14.42 5.67
C LYS A 274 -9.30 -13.76 5.31
N TYR A 275 -9.09 -12.52 5.76
CA TYR A 275 -7.87 -11.75 5.58
C TYR A 275 -6.71 -12.14 6.50
N LEU A 276 -6.95 -12.88 7.59
CA LEU A 276 -5.94 -13.26 8.58
C LEU A 276 -5.06 -14.41 8.03
N VAL A 277 -4.25 -14.09 7.02
CA VAL A 277 -3.43 -15.03 6.27
C VAL A 277 -2.02 -15.07 6.83
N SER A 278 -1.57 -16.25 7.26
CA SER A 278 -0.17 -16.49 7.61
C SER A 278 0.74 -16.36 6.38
N TYR A 279 1.93 -15.79 6.60
CA TYR A 279 2.98 -15.63 5.60
C TYR A 279 3.65 -16.98 5.36
N GLU A 280 3.35 -17.56 4.21
CA GLU A 280 3.89 -18.83 3.72
C GLU A 280 4.81 -18.59 2.51
N ASP A 281 5.46 -19.65 2.04
CA ASP A 281 6.38 -19.61 0.90
C ASP A 281 5.71 -19.52 -0.47
N ASP A 282 4.38 -19.49 -0.53
CA ASP A 282 3.62 -19.30 -1.76
C ASP A 282 2.60 -18.16 -1.67
N LEU A 283 2.01 -17.81 -2.82
CA LEU A 283 0.92 -16.82 -2.95
C LEU A 283 -0.43 -17.52 -3.15
N GLY A 284 -0.59 -18.75 -2.64
CA GLY A 284 -1.78 -19.59 -2.76
C GLY A 284 -3.04 -18.91 -2.24
N ASN A 285 -2.92 -18.21 -1.10
CA ASN A 285 -4.02 -17.49 -0.44
C ASN A 285 -4.06 -15.98 -0.78
N TRP A 286 -3.76 -15.63 -2.04
CA TRP A 286 -3.86 -14.24 -2.50
C TRP A 286 -5.24 -13.61 -2.23
N ARG A 287 -6.33 -14.40 -2.28
CA ARG A 287 -7.69 -13.89 -2.01
C ARG A 287 -7.86 -13.35 -0.59
N GLY A 288 -7.28 -14.03 0.40
CA GLY A 288 -7.31 -13.57 1.78
C GLY A 288 -6.48 -12.29 1.93
N ILE A 289 -5.26 -12.28 1.38
CA ILE A 289 -4.36 -11.11 1.45
C ILE A 289 -5.02 -9.88 0.81
N THR A 290 -5.74 -10.04 -0.29
CA THR A 290 -6.41 -8.92 -0.98
C THR A 290 -7.85 -8.67 -0.50
N PHE A 291 -8.33 -9.35 0.53
CA PHE A 291 -9.75 -9.34 0.92
C PHE A 291 -10.24 -7.97 1.38
N LYS A 292 -9.39 -7.17 2.04
CA LYS A 292 -9.74 -5.80 2.47
C LYS A 292 -9.53 -4.75 1.38
N SER A 293 -8.60 -5.01 0.47
CA SER A 293 -8.07 -4.02 -0.49
C SER A 293 -8.65 -4.12 -1.90
N TRP A 294 -9.22 -5.27 -2.29
CA TRP A 294 -9.81 -5.42 -3.63
C TRP A 294 -10.86 -4.35 -4.02
N PRO A 295 -11.65 -3.71 -3.12
CA PRO A 295 -12.55 -2.65 -3.53
C PRO A 295 -11.76 -1.39 -3.93
N PHE A 296 -10.70 -1.06 -3.17
CA PHE A 296 -9.76 0.01 -3.50
C PHE A 296 -9.06 -0.29 -4.83
N ASP A 297 -8.55 -1.52 -5.00
CA ASP A 297 -7.83 -1.93 -6.21
C ASP A 297 -8.74 -1.87 -7.45
N ARG A 298 -10.03 -2.19 -7.32
CA ARG A 298 -11.00 -2.02 -8.41
C ARG A 298 -11.23 -0.57 -8.81
N PHE A 299 -11.21 0.35 -7.86
CA PHE A 299 -11.40 1.76 -8.15
C PHE A 299 -10.16 2.34 -8.86
N PHE A 300 -8.98 2.07 -8.31
CA PHE A 300 -7.74 2.72 -8.76
C PHE A 300 -7.01 2.03 -9.91
N LEU A 301 -7.21 0.71 -10.11
CA LEU A 301 -6.49 -0.07 -11.13
C LEU A 301 -7.36 -0.37 -12.36
N ASN A 302 -8.57 0.20 -12.45
CA ASN A 302 -9.52 -0.08 -13.53
C ASN A 302 -9.03 0.33 -14.92
N SER A 303 -8.07 1.26 -15.03
CA SER A 303 -7.51 1.72 -16.30
C SER A 303 -6.46 0.77 -16.87
N LEU A 304 -5.86 -0.09 -16.04
CA LEU A 304 -4.76 -0.94 -16.44
C LEU A 304 -5.24 -2.22 -17.12
N ASN A 305 -4.64 -2.55 -18.26
CA ASN A 305 -4.92 -3.77 -19.00
C ASN A 305 -4.00 -4.94 -18.58
N ARG A 306 -4.26 -6.12 -19.14
CA ARG A 306 -3.48 -7.35 -18.87
C ARG A 306 -2.00 -7.20 -19.17
N ALA A 307 -1.64 -6.51 -20.25
CA ALA A 307 -0.25 -6.33 -20.66
C ALA A 307 0.51 -5.46 -19.64
N GLN A 308 -0.09 -4.36 -19.19
CA GLN A 308 0.47 -3.52 -18.12
C GLN A 308 0.63 -4.29 -16.81
N TRP A 309 -0.38 -5.07 -16.41
CA TRP A 309 -0.27 -5.95 -15.24
C TRP A 309 0.84 -6.99 -15.37
N THR A 310 0.94 -7.63 -16.54
CA THR A 310 1.99 -8.63 -16.81
C THR A 310 3.37 -8.00 -16.75
N SER A 311 3.53 -6.82 -17.35
CA SER A 311 4.78 -6.05 -17.34
C SER A 311 5.21 -5.69 -15.91
N GLU A 312 4.33 -5.13 -15.09
CA GLU A 312 4.66 -4.77 -13.70
C GLU A 312 4.98 -6.01 -12.84
N LEU A 313 4.24 -7.12 -13.03
CA LEU A 313 4.52 -8.37 -12.33
C LEU A 313 5.91 -8.95 -12.68
N GLN A 314 6.25 -8.95 -13.97
CA GLN A 314 7.55 -9.43 -14.45
C GLN A 314 8.68 -8.50 -14.00
N HIS A 315 8.46 -7.19 -14.07
CA HIS A 315 9.41 -6.20 -13.58
C HIS A 315 9.70 -6.42 -12.09
N MET A 316 8.67 -6.50 -11.26
CA MET A 316 8.83 -6.78 -9.83
C MET A 316 9.53 -8.11 -9.57
N GLN A 317 9.11 -9.19 -10.25
CA GLN A 317 9.76 -10.50 -10.11
C GLN A 317 11.25 -10.43 -10.42
N SER A 318 11.63 -9.70 -11.47
CA SER A 318 13.04 -9.55 -11.89
C SER A 318 13.86 -8.63 -10.98
N ALA A 319 13.24 -7.58 -10.43
CA ALA A 319 13.89 -6.64 -9.54
C ALA A 319 14.20 -7.25 -8.16
N LEU A 320 13.39 -8.22 -7.72
CA LEU A 320 13.57 -8.98 -6.49
C LEU A 320 14.62 -10.11 -6.67
N THR A 321 15.83 -9.72 -7.06
CA THR A 321 16.96 -10.65 -7.22
C THR A 321 17.32 -11.35 -5.90
N ASP A 322 18.05 -12.47 -5.98
CA ASP A 322 18.53 -13.17 -4.79
C ASP A 322 19.35 -12.24 -3.86
N SER A 323 20.19 -11.35 -4.42
CA SER A 323 20.97 -10.37 -3.65
C SER A 323 20.06 -9.39 -2.91
N VAL A 324 19.06 -8.83 -3.61
CA VAL A 324 18.08 -7.91 -3.01
C VAL A 324 17.34 -8.57 -1.86
N LEU A 325 16.89 -9.82 -2.05
CA LEU A 325 16.17 -10.56 -1.01
C LEU A 325 17.08 -10.85 0.19
N GLU A 326 18.32 -11.25 -0.04
CA GLU A 326 19.28 -11.52 1.04
C GLU A 326 19.66 -10.27 1.81
N GLU A 327 19.96 -9.16 1.12
CA GLU A 327 20.26 -7.86 1.73
C GLU A 327 19.07 -7.36 2.54
N SER A 328 17.85 -7.51 2.01
CA SER A 328 16.63 -7.12 2.71
C SER A 328 16.46 -7.88 4.03
N VAL A 329 16.68 -9.19 4.02
CA VAL A 329 16.59 -10.01 5.24
C VAL A 329 17.73 -9.69 6.21
N ARG A 330 18.93 -9.35 5.71
CA ARG A 330 20.08 -8.94 6.55
C ARG A 330 19.91 -7.55 7.18
N ALA A 331 18.93 -6.75 6.77
CA ALA A 331 18.62 -5.48 7.41
C ALA A 331 18.05 -5.61 8.84
N MET A 332 17.60 -6.80 9.23
CA MET A 332 17.22 -7.10 10.62
C MET A 332 18.44 -7.11 11.55
N PRO A 333 18.26 -6.92 12.87
CA PRO A 333 19.33 -7.17 13.82
C PRO A 333 19.93 -8.58 13.66
N PRO A 334 21.26 -8.76 13.77
CA PRO A 334 21.92 -10.05 13.56
C PRO A 334 21.33 -11.20 14.39
N GLU A 335 20.87 -10.92 15.60
CA GLU A 335 20.27 -11.90 16.52
C GLU A 335 18.91 -12.39 16.00
N ILE A 336 18.15 -11.51 15.36
CA ILE A 336 16.87 -11.83 14.72
C ILE A 336 17.11 -12.57 13.40
N TYR A 337 18.10 -12.12 12.61
CA TYR A 337 18.52 -12.80 11.38
C TYR A 337 18.93 -14.26 11.66
N ALA A 338 19.69 -14.51 12.73
CA ALA A 338 20.10 -15.86 13.13
C ALA A 338 18.89 -16.80 13.41
N LYS A 339 17.78 -16.25 13.93
CA LYS A 339 16.58 -17.03 14.29
C LYS A 339 15.58 -17.18 13.15
N ASN A 340 15.36 -16.14 12.36
CA ASN A 340 14.30 -16.11 11.34
C ASN A 340 14.79 -15.94 9.90
N GLY A 341 16.02 -15.46 9.69
CA GLY A 341 16.50 -15.03 8.37
C GLY A 341 16.41 -16.11 7.30
N SER A 342 16.84 -17.34 7.61
CA SER A 342 16.76 -18.47 6.67
C SER A 342 15.32 -18.82 6.29
N ARG A 343 14.37 -18.70 7.23
CA ARG A 343 12.95 -18.96 6.95
C ARG A 343 12.35 -17.86 6.08
N LEU A 344 12.55 -16.61 6.46
CA LEU A 344 12.01 -15.46 5.73
C LEU A 344 12.55 -15.38 4.32
N LEU A 345 13.85 -15.62 4.13
CA LEU A 345 14.48 -15.64 2.80
C LEU A 345 13.87 -16.72 1.89
N ARG A 346 13.64 -17.94 2.40
CA ARG A 346 12.96 -18.99 1.63
C ARG A 346 11.55 -18.58 1.25
N GLN A 347 10.81 -17.97 2.17
CA GLN A 347 9.43 -17.52 1.90
C GLN A 347 9.39 -16.41 0.84
N LEU A 348 10.29 -15.44 0.93
CA LEU A 348 10.43 -14.37 -0.07
C LEU A 348 10.76 -14.95 -1.46
N LYS A 349 11.71 -15.88 -1.55
CA LYS A 349 12.06 -16.54 -2.83
C LYS A 349 10.87 -17.29 -3.43
N GLY A 350 10.20 -18.14 -2.65
CA GLY A 350 9.04 -18.90 -3.15
C GLY A 350 7.89 -18.00 -3.62
N ARG A 351 7.60 -16.92 -2.90
CA ARG A 351 6.56 -15.97 -3.29
C ARG A 351 6.93 -15.15 -4.52
N ARG A 352 8.21 -14.80 -4.70
CA ARG A 352 8.69 -14.16 -5.92
C ARG A 352 8.45 -15.08 -7.12
N ASP A 353 8.74 -16.36 -6.96
CA ASP A 353 8.62 -17.34 -8.03
C ASP A 353 7.13 -17.59 -8.40
N ASP A 354 6.19 -17.48 -7.45
CA ASP A 354 4.74 -17.57 -7.69
C ASP A 354 4.08 -16.23 -8.13
N LEU A 355 4.82 -15.11 -8.07
CA LEU A 355 4.27 -13.74 -8.17
C LEU A 355 3.48 -13.51 -9.45
N VAL A 356 4.05 -13.80 -10.61
CA VAL A 356 3.39 -13.57 -11.91
C VAL A 356 2.12 -14.40 -12.04
N THR A 357 2.18 -15.68 -11.65
CA THR A 357 1.07 -16.63 -11.76
C THR A 357 -0.11 -16.22 -10.89
N ARG A 358 0.13 -15.84 -9.63
CA ARG A 358 -0.94 -15.41 -8.71
C ARG A 358 -1.40 -13.99 -8.96
N GLY A 359 -0.48 -13.11 -9.32
CA GLY A 359 -0.78 -11.74 -9.72
C GLY A 359 -1.76 -11.68 -10.90
N LEU A 360 -1.58 -12.54 -11.92
CA LEU A 360 -2.51 -12.60 -13.04
C LEU A 360 -3.86 -13.25 -12.70
N LYS A 361 -3.90 -14.16 -11.72
CA LYS A 361 -5.19 -14.62 -11.14
C LYS A 361 -5.91 -13.49 -10.45
N TYR A 362 -5.17 -12.62 -9.74
CA TYR A 362 -5.73 -11.43 -9.11
C TYR A 362 -6.26 -10.42 -10.14
N TYR A 363 -5.47 -10.11 -11.17
CA TYR A 363 -5.92 -9.29 -12.32
C TYR A 363 -7.24 -9.81 -12.91
N ARG A 364 -7.34 -11.12 -13.16
CA ARG A 364 -8.55 -11.72 -13.74
C ARG A 364 -9.76 -11.57 -12.82
N PHE A 365 -9.55 -11.65 -11.51
CA PHE A 365 -10.60 -11.44 -10.52
C PHE A 365 -11.10 -9.99 -10.49
N LEU A 366 -10.18 -9.02 -10.57
CA LEU A 366 -10.53 -7.60 -10.65
C LEU A 366 -11.20 -7.26 -11.99
N SER A 367 -10.70 -7.78 -13.11
CA SER A 367 -11.14 -7.43 -14.46
C SER A 367 -12.40 -8.16 -14.94
N GLY A 368 -12.89 -9.17 -14.21
CA GLY A 368 -14.10 -9.92 -14.58
C GLY A 368 -15.33 -9.04 -14.79
N TYR A 369 -15.45 -8.00 -13.98
CA TYR A 369 -16.31 -6.84 -14.23
C TYR A 369 -15.55 -5.58 -13.83
N VAL A 370 -15.71 -4.51 -14.61
CA VAL A 370 -14.96 -3.27 -14.39
C VAL A 370 -15.92 -2.10 -14.29
N ASP A 371 -15.70 -1.30 -13.25
CA ASP A 371 -16.31 0.00 -13.10
C ASP A 371 -15.43 1.04 -13.80
N VAL A 372 -16.03 1.84 -14.66
CA VAL A 372 -15.39 3.02 -15.28
C VAL A 372 -16.11 4.24 -14.73
N PHE A 373 -15.34 5.14 -14.10
CA PHE A 373 -15.87 6.28 -13.36
C PHE A 373 -15.62 7.58 -14.14
N GLY A 374 -16.63 8.43 -14.20
CA GLY A 374 -16.56 9.86 -14.46
C GLY A 374 -16.41 10.62 -13.14
N SER A 375 -16.99 11.81 -13.07
CA SER A 375 -16.88 12.76 -11.97
C SER A 375 -18.20 13.53 -11.79
N ASP A 376 -18.30 14.45 -10.83
CA ASP A 376 -19.47 15.36 -10.70
C ASP A 376 -19.38 16.54 -11.71
N LYS A 377 -18.85 16.27 -12.91
CA LYS A 377 -18.71 17.21 -14.04
C LYS A 377 -19.24 16.55 -15.30
N ASP A 378 -19.48 17.36 -16.32
CA ASP A 378 -20.01 16.87 -17.59
C ASP A 378 -18.96 16.03 -18.33
N GLU A 379 -19.28 14.78 -18.66
CA GLU A 379 -18.41 13.87 -19.40
C GLU A 379 -19.12 13.11 -20.53
N GLU A 380 -18.34 12.70 -21.53
CA GLU A 380 -18.77 11.75 -22.54
C GLU A 380 -18.08 10.39 -22.36
N PHE A 381 -18.89 9.36 -22.11
CA PHE A 381 -18.51 7.96 -22.21
C PHE A 381 -18.67 7.51 -23.66
N PHE A 382 -17.56 7.35 -24.36
CA PHE A 382 -17.53 6.87 -25.73
C PHE A 382 -17.08 5.40 -25.80
N ILE A 383 -17.96 4.55 -26.36
CA ILE A 383 -17.73 3.11 -26.46
C ILE A 383 -17.70 2.72 -27.94
N SER A 384 -16.54 2.32 -28.43
CA SER A 384 -16.35 1.82 -29.80
C SER A 384 -15.91 0.35 -29.83
N GLY A 385 -15.85 -0.25 -31.02
CA GLY A 385 -15.50 -1.67 -31.20
C GLY A 385 -16.70 -2.61 -31.23
N SER A 386 -16.46 -3.89 -31.53
CA SER A 386 -17.50 -4.90 -31.73
C SER A 386 -16.99 -6.31 -31.42
N GLY A 387 -17.88 -7.30 -31.42
CA GLY A 387 -17.57 -8.69 -31.10
C GLY A 387 -17.05 -8.83 -29.66
N ASP A 388 -15.81 -9.31 -29.57
CA ASP A 388 -15.10 -9.62 -28.32
C ASP A 388 -14.08 -8.56 -27.90
N SER A 389 -14.06 -7.39 -28.57
CA SER A 389 -13.22 -6.25 -28.20
C SER A 389 -14.01 -4.95 -28.22
N VAL A 390 -13.91 -4.16 -27.15
CA VAL A 390 -14.47 -2.80 -27.10
C VAL A 390 -13.46 -1.83 -26.52
N GLN A 391 -13.43 -0.62 -27.06
CA GLN A 391 -12.67 0.49 -26.51
C GLN A 391 -13.63 1.37 -25.72
N VAL A 392 -13.31 1.64 -24.46
CA VAL A 392 -14.05 2.60 -23.62
C VAL A 392 -13.15 3.80 -23.38
N GLN A 393 -13.66 4.99 -23.68
CA GLN A 393 -13.01 6.26 -23.44
C GLN A 393 -13.96 7.17 -22.66
N VAL A 394 -13.40 7.97 -21.76
CA VAL A 394 -14.14 9.02 -21.06
C VAL A 394 -13.46 10.34 -21.35
N PHE A 395 -14.23 11.33 -21.81
CA PHE A 395 -13.77 12.68 -22.11
C PHE A 395 -14.50 13.67 -21.21
N ALA A 396 -13.77 14.64 -20.64
CA ALA A 396 -14.39 15.83 -20.09
C ALA A 396 -15.11 16.60 -21.21
N LEU A 397 -16.24 17.20 -20.88
CA LEU A 397 -16.97 18.09 -21.77
C LEU A 397 -16.74 19.54 -21.36
N LYS A 398 -16.50 20.38 -22.37
CA LYS A 398 -16.46 21.83 -22.25
C LYS A 398 -17.34 22.42 -23.33
N ASP A 399 -18.38 23.16 -22.93
CA ASP A 399 -19.38 23.74 -23.83
C ASP A 399 -19.98 22.68 -24.79
N GLY A 400 -20.24 21.48 -24.28
CA GLY A 400 -20.82 20.35 -25.03
C GLY A 400 -19.87 19.65 -26.00
N ARG A 401 -18.59 20.03 -26.03
CA ARG A 401 -17.54 19.43 -26.87
C ARG A 401 -16.53 18.67 -26.02
N ARG A 402 -15.95 17.61 -26.58
CA ARG A 402 -14.85 16.87 -25.94
C ARG A 402 -13.67 17.80 -25.73
N ASP A 403 -13.13 17.78 -24.52
CA ASP A 403 -11.91 18.49 -24.12
C ASP A 403 -10.82 17.47 -23.79
N ARG A 404 -10.59 17.18 -22.51
CA ARG A 404 -9.52 16.28 -22.05
C ARG A 404 -9.99 14.83 -21.95
N GLN A 405 -9.19 13.88 -22.43
CA GLN A 405 -9.42 12.45 -22.18
C GLN A 405 -9.04 12.08 -20.73
N LEU A 406 -10.03 11.62 -19.96
CA LEU A 406 -9.89 11.23 -18.56
C LEU A 406 -9.53 9.75 -18.41
N TYR A 407 -10.07 8.91 -19.28
CA TYR A 407 -9.92 7.45 -19.24
C TYR A 407 -9.85 6.87 -20.64
N SER A 408 -9.06 5.80 -20.81
CA SER A 408 -9.05 5.00 -22.04
C SER A 408 -8.56 3.58 -21.72
N ARG A 409 -9.37 2.58 -22.05
CA ARG A 409 -8.97 1.17 -21.97
C ARG A 409 -9.67 0.34 -23.04
N GLN A 410 -8.87 -0.52 -23.68
CA GLN A 410 -9.40 -1.59 -24.50
C GLN A 410 -9.75 -2.79 -23.60
N PHE A 411 -10.98 -3.28 -23.75
CA PHE A 411 -11.48 -4.45 -23.05
C PHE A 411 -11.65 -5.60 -24.02
N VAL A 412 -11.22 -6.79 -23.58
CA VAL A 412 -11.39 -8.05 -24.30
C VAL A 412 -12.31 -8.99 -23.51
N ARG A 413 -13.13 -9.75 -24.23
CA ARG A 413 -14.23 -10.53 -23.62
C ARG A 413 -13.76 -11.66 -22.71
N ASP A 414 -12.54 -12.14 -22.93
CA ASP A 414 -11.88 -13.16 -22.13
C ASP A 414 -11.56 -12.67 -20.71
N ASP A 415 -11.27 -11.38 -20.57
CA ASP A 415 -10.97 -10.74 -19.31
C ASP A 415 -12.24 -10.18 -18.66
N THR A 416 -13.04 -9.44 -19.43
CA THR A 416 -14.14 -8.64 -18.89
C THR A 416 -15.47 -9.01 -19.52
N ARG A 417 -16.48 -9.23 -18.66
CA ARG A 417 -17.84 -9.61 -19.10
C ARG A 417 -18.86 -8.50 -18.94
N LEU A 418 -18.64 -7.63 -17.96
CA LEU A 418 -19.54 -6.56 -17.56
C LEU A 418 -18.74 -5.27 -17.38
N LEU A 419 -19.20 -4.21 -18.03
CA LEU A 419 -18.71 -2.85 -17.88
C LEU A 419 -19.80 -2.02 -17.22
N ARG A 420 -19.50 -1.40 -16.08
CA ARG A 420 -20.41 -0.50 -15.38
C ARG A 420 -19.86 0.92 -15.50
N LEU A 421 -20.61 1.81 -16.12
CA LEU A 421 -20.20 3.17 -16.41
C LEU A 421 -20.90 4.09 -15.42
N TRP A 422 -20.13 4.80 -14.60
CA TRP A 422 -20.61 5.64 -13.50
C TRP A 422 -20.33 7.10 -13.82
N ALA A 423 -21.35 7.84 -14.19
CA ALA A 423 -21.24 9.24 -14.61
C ALA A 423 -21.55 10.24 -13.48
N PHE A 424 -22.17 9.78 -12.39
CA PHE A 424 -22.49 10.61 -11.21
C PHE A 424 -23.47 11.75 -11.51
N HIS A 425 -23.04 13.02 -11.38
CA HIS A 425 -23.90 14.21 -11.31
C HIS A 425 -23.75 15.19 -12.48
N GLY A 426 -22.86 14.91 -13.44
CA GLY A 426 -22.70 15.75 -14.62
C GLY A 426 -23.90 15.69 -15.56
N LYS A 427 -23.91 16.57 -16.58
CA LYS A 427 -24.74 16.35 -17.77
C LYS A 427 -23.99 15.44 -18.73
N ASP A 428 -24.17 14.13 -18.55
CA ASP A 428 -23.30 13.16 -19.16
C ASP A 428 -23.84 12.61 -20.47
N ARG A 429 -22.92 12.21 -21.35
CA ARG A 429 -23.26 11.61 -22.65
C ARG A 429 -22.73 10.19 -22.74
N PHE A 430 -23.62 9.24 -22.97
CA PHE A 430 -23.26 7.86 -23.32
C PHE A 430 -23.38 7.65 -24.83
N THR A 431 -22.25 7.56 -25.53
CA THR A 431 -22.19 7.38 -26.98
C THR A 431 -21.65 6.00 -27.35
N PHE A 432 -22.50 5.19 -27.98
CA PHE A 432 -22.16 3.84 -28.41
C PHE A 432 -21.93 3.82 -29.92
N GLY A 433 -20.71 3.51 -30.35
CA GLY A 433 -20.38 3.30 -31.76
C GLY A 433 -21.10 2.07 -32.37
N PRO A 434 -21.10 1.95 -33.71
CA PRO A 434 -21.78 0.87 -34.40
C PRO A 434 -21.16 -0.50 -34.10
N GLY A 435 -21.93 -1.56 -34.39
CA GLY A 435 -21.47 -2.95 -34.29
C GLY A 435 -22.00 -3.69 -33.04
N ARG A 436 -22.25 -4.99 -33.22
CA ARG A 436 -22.74 -5.85 -32.13
C ARG A 436 -21.60 -6.21 -31.18
N SER A 437 -21.87 -6.26 -29.88
CA SER A 437 -20.85 -6.60 -28.86
C SER A 437 -21.37 -7.66 -27.88
N ARG A 438 -20.48 -8.53 -27.41
CA ARG A 438 -20.78 -9.59 -26.42
C ARG A 438 -20.66 -9.11 -24.96
N PHE A 439 -20.28 -7.86 -24.75
CA PHE A 439 -20.20 -7.22 -23.44
C PHE A 439 -21.60 -6.82 -22.95
N ARG A 440 -21.78 -6.80 -21.63
CA ARG A 440 -22.91 -6.14 -20.98
C ARG A 440 -22.47 -4.79 -20.46
N PHE A 441 -23.31 -3.78 -20.63
CA PHE A 441 -23.09 -2.43 -20.14
C PHE A 441 -24.19 -2.08 -19.15
N GLU A 442 -23.80 -1.62 -17.97
CA GLU A 442 -24.69 -0.97 -17.00
C GLU A 442 -24.34 0.51 -16.96
N LEU A 443 -25.32 1.36 -17.20
CA LEU A 443 -25.16 2.81 -17.21
C LEU A 443 -25.75 3.36 -15.92
N ASN A 444 -24.92 3.96 -15.09
CA ASN A 444 -25.29 4.60 -13.83
C ASN A 444 -24.98 6.09 -13.94
N ALA A 445 -26.03 6.87 -13.95
CA ALA A 445 -25.97 8.32 -13.93
C ALA A 445 -27.23 8.80 -13.19
N ASP A 446 -27.22 10.04 -12.76
CA ASP A 446 -28.42 10.62 -12.15
C ASP A 446 -29.49 10.90 -13.22
N ASP A 447 -30.75 11.08 -12.80
CA ASP A 447 -31.84 11.23 -13.77
C ASP A 447 -31.89 12.65 -14.39
N THR A 448 -30.85 13.49 -14.23
CA THR A 448 -30.90 14.92 -14.56
C THR A 448 -29.95 15.36 -15.67
N GLY A 449 -30.42 15.32 -16.92
CA GLY A 449 -29.79 16.03 -18.05
C GLY A 449 -28.86 15.19 -18.93
N ASP A 450 -28.82 13.87 -18.72
CA ASP A 450 -27.98 12.96 -19.50
C ASP A 450 -28.52 12.61 -20.88
N GLU A 451 -27.60 12.42 -21.81
CA GLU A 451 -27.84 11.99 -23.19
C GLU A 451 -27.41 10.54 -23.43
N TYR A 452 -28.27 9.76 -24.09
CA TYR A 452 -28.03 8.34 -24.35
C TYR A 452 -28.11 8.01 -25.84
N ASN A 453 -26.97 8.07 -26.51
CA ASN A 453 -26.83 7.75 -27.93
C ASN A 453 -26.51 6.26 -28.09
N LEU A 454 -27.52 5.42 -27.84
CA LEU A 454 -27.39 3.96 -27.84
C LEU A 454 -27.72 3.37 -29.23
N VAL A 455 -26.74 2.70 -29.85
CA VAL A 455 -26.92 2.02 -31.13
C VAL A 455 -27.37 0.57 -30.95
N ARG A 456 -28.24 0.08 -31.84
CA ARG A 456 -28.68 -1.33 -31.87
C ARG A 456 -27.47 -2.27 -31.97
N GLY A 457 -27.36 -3.22 -31.04
CA GLY A 457 -26.34 -4.29 -31.08
C GLY A 457 -25.46 -4.42 -29.84
N LYS A 458 -25.46 -3.43 -28.95
CA LYS A 458 -24.77 -3.48 -27.65
C LYS A 458 -25.81 -3.62 -26.53
N LYS A 459 -25.59 -4.56 -25.61
CA LYS A 459 -26.52 -4.84 -24.50
C LYS A 459 -26.28 -3.85 -23.37
N ALA A 460 -26.93 -2.69 -23.45
CA ALA A 460 -26.88 -1.66 -22.41
C ALA A 460 -28.17 -1.62 -21.61
N ARG A 461 -28.06 -1.48 -20.29
CA ARG A 461 -29.17 -1.26 -19.38
C ARG A 461 -28.84 -0.06 -18.49
N ARG A 462 -29.81 0.85 -18.35
CA ARG A 462 -29.74 1.90 -17.32
C ARG A 462 -30.08 1.30 -15.96
N ILE A 463 -29.31 1.66 -14.94
CA ILE A 463 -29.54 1.25 -13.57
C ILE A 463 -29.84 2.51 -12.75
N ASN A 464 -31.08 2.63 -12.24
CA ASN A 464 -31.40 3.73 -11.33
C ASN A 464 -30.55 3.57 -10.08
N PRO A 465 -29.73 4.56 -9.71
CA PRO A 465 -29.15 4.55 -8.39
C PRO A 465 -30.31 4.66 -7.40
N ARG A 466 -30.54 3.61 -6.59
CA ARG A 466 -31.01 3.89 -5.20
C ARG A 466 -30.05 4.96 -4.69
N PRO A 467 -30.49 6.05 -4.03
CA PRO A 467 -29.64 7.18 -3.68
C PRO A 467 -28.42 6.68 -2.92
N ALA A 468 -27.37 6.37 -3.66
CA ALA A 468 -26.20 5.68 -3.17
C ALA A 468 -25.27 6.82 -2.85
N ARG A 469 -25.45 7.27 -1.60
CA ARG A 469 -24.54 8.08 -0.79
C ARG A 469 -23.17 8.25 -1.44
N ARG A 470 -22.74 9.52 -1.57
CA ARG A 470 -21.39 9.97 -1.98
C ARG A 470 -20.34 8.87 -1.80
N VAL A 471 -19.68 8.51 -2.90
CA VAL A 471 -18.65 7.48 -2.99
C VAL A 471 -19.21 6.05 -2.92
N PRO A 472 -18.81 5.13 -3.83
CA PRO A 472 -19.03 3.70 -3.63
C PRO A 472 -18.65 3.29 -2.20
N LYS A 473 -19.41 2.39 -1.55
CA LYS A 473 -19.14 1.83 -0.19
C LYS A 473 -17.69 1.32 0.02
N ILE A 474 -16.90 1.26 -1.04
CA ILE A 474 -15.46 1.01 -1.15
C ILE A 474 -14.63 1.74 -0.06
N TYR A 475 -15.11 2.84 0.53
CA TYR A 475 -14.33 3.68 1.45
C TYR A 475 -14.93 3.87 2.86
N GLN A 476 -15.96 3.14 3.27
CA GLN A 476 -16.38 3.19 4.68
C GLN A 476 -15.29 2.57 5.55
N SER A 477 -14.59 3.44 6.30
CA SER A 477 -13.65 3.03 7.33
C SER A 477 -14.33 1.99 8.24
N PRO A 478 -13.68 0.88 8.63
CA PRO A 478 -14.28 -0.17 9.48
C PRO A 478 -14.80 0.30 10.85
N GLY A 479 -14.70 1.58 11.19
CA GLY A 479 -15.15 2.17 12.46
C GLY A 479 -16.16 3.31 12.35
N LYS A 480 -16.75 3.57 11.18
CA LYS A 480 -17.88 4.51 11.03
C LYS A 480 -19.07 3.80 10.40
N GLU A 481 -19.66 2.85 11.10
CA GLU A 481 -21.06 2.51 10.84
C GLU A 481 -21.94 3.70 11.27
N PRO A 482 -22.95 4.10 10.48
CA PRO A 482 -24.00 4.98 10.99
C PRO A 482 -24.71 4.21 12.11
N GLY A 483 -24.75 4.82 13.29
CA GLY A 483 -25.36 4.24 14.48
C GLY A 483 -26.80 3.79 14.23
N ASN A 484 -27.15 2.72 14.95
CA ASN A 484 -28.49 2.26 15.26
C ASN A 484 -29.43 2.07 14.07
N VAL A 485 -29.58 0.82 13.67
CA VAL A 485 -30.93 0.26 13.52
C VAL A 485 -31.06 -0.84 14.57
N GLN A 486 -31.82 -0.54 15.63
CA GLN A 486 -32.42 -1.54 16.53
C GLN A 486 -33.93 -1.47 16.33
N PRO A 487 -34.68 -2.53 16.69
CA PRO A 487 -34.52 -3.94 16.31
C PRO A 487 -35.22 -4.25 14.99
#